data_AF-A0A7G7YQU4-F1
#
_entry.id   AF-A0A7G7YQU4-F1
#
_cell.length_a   1.000
_cell.length_b   1.000
_cell.length_c   1.000
_cell.angle_alpha   90.00
_cell.angle_beta   90.00
_cell.angle_gamma   90.00
#
_symmetry.space_group_name_H-M   'P 1'
#
loop_
_entity.id
_entity.type
_entity.pdbx_description
1 polymer ?
#
loop_
_entity_poly.entity_id
_entity_poly.type
_entity_poly.pdbx_seq_one_letter_code
_entity_poly.pdbx_strand_id
1 'polypeptide(L)'
;MAGANGVHGGRVLEWIDKAAYACAVGWSQSYCVTAYVGHIHFNRPIPSGHMVEVRSRITYTGSSSMHIVNEVFSADPREGVFTRACDCLVIFVAMSEDRKPKRVPKYQPQTDEEKRVAEAALSRVQLRKAIEEEMLKQVYSDDSTAPQLTNRFLAKPTDVNWGGNVHGGTAMEWIDEAATACTMQWTGERTVAVYAGGIRFYRPVHIGDLVEVDARLVRTDQRSMSVMVHLRAGDPREGKDNLPVAIHASFTYVATDLDGNPLNARQFKPVTNEDKRLEAHATKLRELRAEYQPHPLVRPLREDYKITS
;
A
#
# COMPACT_ATOMS: atom_id res chain seq x y z
N MET A 1 -17.79 -22.44 -8.82
CA MET A 1 -16.35 -22.25 -9.00
C MET A 1 -15.88 -21.19 -8.02
N ALA A 2 -15.04 -21.56 -7.06
CA ALA A 2 -14.54 -20.66 -6.01
C ALA A 2 -13.17 -20.12 -6.40
N GLY A 3 -13.10 -18.85 -6.78
CA GLY A 3 -11.88 -18.06 -6.92
C GLY A 3 -12.28 -16.60 -7.12
N ALA A 4 -11.51 -15.65 -6.58
CA ALA A 4 -11.71 -14.24 -6.91
C ALA A 4 -11.62 -14.09 -8.45
N ASN A 5 -12.56 -13.38 -9.08
CA ASN A 5 -12.53 -13.17 -10.54
C ASN A 5 -11.40 -12.21 -10.99
N GLY A 6 -10.41 -11.94 -10.12
CA GLY A 6 -9.33 -11.00 -10.37
C GLY A 6 -8.20 -11.07 -9.35
N VAL A 7 -7.17 -10.28 -9.60
CA VAL A 7 -5.97 -10.16 -8.77
C VAL A 7 -6.28 -9.36 -7.50
N HIS A 8 -5.83 -9.86 -6.36
CA HIS A 8 -5.96 -9.18 -5.06
C HIS A 8 -5.09 -7.92 -4.95
N GLY A 9 -5.52 -6.96 -4.13
CA GLY A 9 -4.82 -5.68 -3.93
C GLY A 9 -3.37 -5.89 -3.48
N GLY A 10 -3.15 -6.80 -2.53
CA GLY A 10 -1.83 -7.15 -1.99
C GLY A 10 -0.84 -7.60 -3.07
N ARG A 11 -1.30 -8.41 -4.04
CA ARG A 11 -0.47 -8.84 -5.17
C ARG A 11 -0.09 -7.68 -6.09
N VAL A 12 -1.01 -6.73 -6.31
CA VAL A 12 -0.70 -5.51 -7.08
C VAL A 12 0.34 -4.66 -6.33
N LEU A 13 0.22 -4.53 -5.01
CA LEU A 13 1.21 -3.83 -4.18
C LEU A 13 2.58 -4.49 -4.23
N GLU A 14 2.63 -5.84 -4.24
CA GLU A 14 3.86 -6.60 -4.37
C GLU A 14 4.57 -6.31 -5.70
N TRP A 15 3.84 -6.31 -6.82
CA TRP A 15 4.41 -5.99 -8.13
C TRP A 15 4.89 -4.55 -8.24
N ILE A 16 4.12 -3.61 -7.68
CA ILE A 16 4.51 -2.20 -7.58
C ILE A 16 5.85 -2.07 -6.84
N ASP A 17 6.01 -2.73 -5.69
CA ASP A 17 7.24 -2.65 -4.90
C ASP A 17 8.44 -3.23 -5.66
N LYS A 18 8.27 -4.37 -6.34
CA LYS A 18 9.35 -5.00 -7.14
C LYS A 18 9.82 -4.11 -8.28
N ALA A 19 8.89 -3.55 -9.05
CA ALA A 19 9.21 -2.66 -10.17
C ALA A 19 9.85 -1.35 -9.67
N ALA A 20 9.32 -0.78 -8.59
CA ALA A 20 9.88 0.42 -7.97
C ALA A 20 11.27 0.17 -7.36
N TYR A 21 11.50 -0.99 -6.76
CA TYR A 21 12.81 -1.40 -6.25
C TYR A 21 13.84 -1.50 -7.38
N ALA A 22 13.49 -2.16 -8.49
CA ALA A 22 14.37 -2.25 -9.66
C ALA A 22 14.73 -0.85 -10.20
N CYS A 23 13.76 0.06 -10.27
CA CYS A 23 13.96 1.45 -10.64
C CYS A 23 14.89 2.19 -9.65
N ALA A 24 14.67 2.03 -8.34
CA ALA A 24 15.46 2.65 -7.28
C ALA A 24 16.92 2.18 -7.28
N VAL A 25 17.14 0.86 -7.40
CA VAL A 25 18.48 0.26 -7.46
C VAL A 25 19.18 0.68 -8.75
N GLY A 26 18.47 0.66 -9.89
CA GLY A 26 19.01 1.12 -11.17
C GLY A 26 19.45 2.59 -11.13
N TRP A 27 18.72 3.45 -10.41
CA TRP A 27 19.09 4.85 -10.25
C TRP A 27 20.24 5.07 -9.26
N SER A 28 20.17 4.44 -8.09
CA SER A 28 21.10 4.69 -6.98
C SER A 28 22.36 3.84 -7.00
N GLN A 29 22.38 2.76 -7.80
CA GLN A 29 23.43 1.75 -7.81
C GLN A 29 23.74 1.24 -6.40
N SER A 30 22.70 1.08 -5.58
CA SER A 30 22.79 0.78 -4.15
C SER A 30 21.61 -0.06 -3.69
N TYR A 31 21.78 -0.81 -2.59
CA TYR A 31 20.66 -1.46 -1.92
C TYR A 31 19.65 -0.41 -1.45
N CYS A 32 18.36 -0.68 -1.66
CA CYS A 32 17.28 0.25 -1.35
C CYS A 32 16.23 -0.42 -0.46
N VAL A 33 15.57 0.38 0.39
CA VAL A 33 14.45 -0.08 1.21
C VAL A 33 13.22 0.78 0.94
N THR A 34 12.05 0.15 0.93
CA THR A 34 10.76 0.85 0.82
C THR A 34 10.52 1.63 2.10
N ALA A 35 10.32 2.93 1.99
CA ALA A 35 10.04 3.79 3.14
C ALA A 35 8.56 4.14 3.23
N TYR A 36 7.91 4.37 2.09
CA TYR A 36 6.52 4.80 2.04
C TYR A 36 5.84 4.37 0.74
N VAL A 37 4.58 3.97 0.84
CA VAL A 37 3.68 3.73 -0.29
C VAL A 37 2.37 4.47 -0.03
N GLY A 38 1.89 5.26 -0.99
CA GLY A 38 0.76 6.14 -0.74
C GLY A 38 -0.17 6.38 -1.92
N HIS A 39 -1.42 6.70 -1.56
CA HIS A 39 -2.49 7.20 -2.43
C HIS A 39 -2.80 6.30 -3.62
N ILE A 40 -2.94 5.01 -3.35
CA ILE A 40 -3.27 4.02 -4.38
C ILE A 40 -4.79 3.95 -4.49
N HIS A 41 -5.31 4.36 -5.63
CA HIS A 41 -6.70 4.13 -6.02
C HIS A 41 -6.75 3.00 -7.04
N PHE A 42 -7.46 1.93 -6.70
CA PHE A 42 -7.70 0.83 -7.63
C PHE A 42 -8.89 1.22 -8.52
N ASN A 43 -8.60 1.81 -9.68
CA ASN A 43 -9.61 2.40 -10.56
C ASN A 43 -10.47 1.35 -11.26
N ARG A 44 -9.91 0.15 -11.49
CA ARG A 44 -10.63 -1.01 -12.01
C ARG A 44 -9.97 -2.31 -11.53
N PRO A 45 -10.72 -3.42 -11.44
CA PRO A 45 -10.13 -4.72 -11.17
C PRO A 45 -9.20 -5.17 -12.31
N ILE A 46 -8.25 -6.04 -11.98
CA ILE A 46 -7.42 -6.77 -12.93
C ILE A 46 -7.96 -8.20 -12.99
N PRO A 47 -8.61 -8.63 -14.09
CA PRO A 47 -9.13 -9.98 -14.20
C PRO A 47 -8.03 -11.04 -14.20
N SER A 48 -8.36 -12.25 -13.74
CA SER A 48 -7.44 -13.38 -13.81
C SER A 48 -7.08 -13.69 -15.27
N GLY A 49 -5.80 -14.01 -15.51
CA GLY A 49 -5.28 -14.29 -16.85
C GLY A 49 -4.86 -13.06 -17.67
N HIS A 50 -5.11 -11.84 -17.18
CA HIS A 50 -4.57 -10.64 -17.83
C HIS A 50 -3.05 -10.57 -17.68
N MET A 51 -2.37 -10.10 -18.73
CA MET A 51 -0.98 -9.66 -18.66
C MET A 51 -0.93 -8.33 -17.89
N VAL A 52 0.02 -8.21 -16.98
CA VAL A 52 0.21 -7.01 -16.13
C VAL A 52 1.54 -6.37 -16.44
N GLU A 53 1.52 -5.05 -16.63
CA GLU A 53 2.72 -4.24 -16.82
C GLU A 53 2.77 -3.17 -15.74
N VAL A 54 3.91 -3.08 -15.04
CA VAL A 54 4.17 -2.04 -14.05
C VAL A 54 5.29 -1.14 -14.57
N ARG A 55 4.96 0.13 -14.82
CA ARG A 55 5.92 1.15 -15.26
C ARG A 55 6.35 1.98 -14.08
N SER A 56 7.63 1.94 -13.73
CA SER A 56 8.21 2.69 -12.62
C SER A 56 9.20 3.73 -13.13
N ARG A 57 9.08 4.97 -12.66
CA ARG A 57 9.96 6.08 -13.05
C ARG A 57 10.32 6.97 -11.88
N ILE A 58 11.58 7.39 -11.81
CA ILE A 58 12.06 8.40 -10.86
C ILE A 58 11.40 9.73 -11.22
N THR A 59 10.85 10.41 -10.22
CA THR A 59 10.20 11.72 -10.40
C THR A 59 10.83 12.80 -9.55
N TYR A 60 11.46 12.41 -8.44
CA TYR A 60 12.19 13.31 -7.56
C TYR A 60 13.21 12.54 -6.73
N THR A 61 14.34 13.19 -6.41
CA THR A 61 15.37 12.63 -5.53
C THR A 61 15.69 13.60 -4.40
N GLY A 62 15.54 13.13 -3.15
CA GLY A 62 15.98 13.82 -1.94
C GLY A 62 17.50 13.70 -1.74
N SER A 63 17.94 13.67 -0.48
CA SER A 63 19.35 13.38 -0.16
C SER A 63 19.68 11.92 -0.40
N SER A 64 18.91 11.02 0.23
CA SER A 64 19.00 9.56 0.11
C SER A 64 17.72 8.91 -0.41
N SER A 65 16.64 9.68 -0.55
CA SER A 65 15.34 9.19 -0.98
C SER A 65 15.13 9.35 -2.48
N MET A 66 14.37 8.43 -3.06
CA MET A 66 13.92 8.43 -4.45
C MET A 66 12.41 8.28 -4.45
N HIS A 67 11.72 9.26 -5.04
CA HIS A 67 10.29 9.24 -5.26
C HIS A 67 10.04 8.64 -6.64
N ILE A 68 9.23 7.60 -6.69
CA ILE A 68 8.99 6.78 -7.86
C ILE A 68 7.49 6.75 -8.12
N VAL A 69 7.09 7.20 -9.30
CA VAL A 69 5.72 7.01 -9.77
C VAL A 69 5.61 5.67 -10.45
N ASN A 70 4.57 4.94 -10.11
CA ASN A 70 4.26 3.63 -10.67
C ASN A 70 2.90 3.69 -11.35
N GLU A 71 2.82 3.12 -12.54
CA GLU A 71 1.59 2.93 -13.29
C GLU A 71 1.41 1.45 -13.56
N VAL A 72 0.28 0.90 -13.12
CA VAL A 72 -0.07 -0.50 -13.34
C VAL A 72 -1.07 -0.57 -14.48
N PHE A 73 -0.72 -1.27 -15.54
CA PHE A 73 -1.58 -1.57 -16.67
C PHE A 73 -1.91 -3.06 -16.70
N SER A 74 -3.05 -3.41 -17.27
CA SER A 74 -3.32 -4.79 -17.63
C SER A 74 -4.09 -4.92 -18.94
N ALA A 75 -3.91 -6.05 -19.60
CA ALA A 75 -4.53 -6.37 -20.89
C ALA A 75 -4.92 -7.85 -20.95
N ASP A 76 -5.98 -8.18 -21.68
CA ASP A 76 -6.13 -9.55 -22.17
C ASP A 76 -4.98 -9.84 -23.15
N PRO A 77 -4.14 -10.87 -22.91
CA PRO A 77 -2.99 -11.15 -23.77
C PRO A 77 -3.37 -11.47 -25.22
N ARG A 78 -4.63 -11.85 -25.51
CA ARG A 78 -5.13 -12.09 -26.87
C ARG A 78 -5.39 -10.79 -27.63
N GLU A 79 -5.78 -9.74 -26.91
CA GLU A 79 -6.11 -8.44 -27.50
C GLU A 79 -4.92 -7.47 -27.49
N GLY A 80 -4.08 -7.58 -26.45
CA GLY A 80 -2.88 -6.74 -26.30
C GLY A 80 -3.17 -5.27 -26.03
N VAL A 81 -4.39 -4.91 -25.63
CA VAL A 81 -4.80 -3.52 -25.33
C VAL A 81 -4.64 -3.24 -23.84
N PHE A 82 -3.59 -2.50 -23.49
CA PHE A 82 -3.29 -2.17 -22.10
C PHE A 82 -4.08 -0.95 -21.64
N THR A 83 -4.82 -1.13 -20.55
CA THR A 83 -5.53 -0.05 -19.85
C THR A 83 -5.00 0.07 -18.42
N ARG A 84 -4.94 1.29 -17.87
CA ARG A 84 -4.41 1.51 -16.52
C ARG A 84 -5.39 1.03 -15.46
N ALA A 85 -4.90 0.25 -14.49
CA ALA A 85 -5.64 -0.25 -13.34
C ALA A 85 -5.47 0.65 -12.11
N CYS A 86 -4.24 1.11 -11.84
CA CYS A 86 -3.95 2.07 -10.77
C CYS A 86 -2.63 2.81 -11.04
N ASP A 87 -2.40 3.86 -10.27
CA ASP A 87 -1.13 4.57 -10.20
C ASP A 87 -0.84 4.94 -8.75
N CYS A 88 0.45 5.10 -8.42
CA CYS A 88 0.86 5.45 -7.06
C CYS A 88 2.23 6.10 -6.99
N LEU A 89 2.53 6.65 -5.81
CA LEU A 89 3.86 7.12 -5.45
C LEU A 89 4.47 6.18 -4.40
N VAL A 90 5.65 5.66 -4.70
CA VAL A 90 6.48 4.88 -3.78
C VAL A 90 7.76 5.63 -3.50
N ILE A 91 8.24 5.57 -2.26
CA ILE A 91 9.48 6.21 -1.85
C ILE A 91 10.45 5.15 -1.35
N PHE A 92 11.58 5.05 -2.03
CA PHE A 92 12.71 4.24 -1.59
C PHE A 92 13.79 5.10 -0.96
N VAL A 93 14.54 4.51 -0.04
CA VAL A 93 15.75 5.11 0.54
C VAL A 93 16.93 4.21 0.20
N ALA A 94 17.97 4.79 -0.40
CA ALA A 94 19.23 4.09 -0.65
C ALA A 94 20.01 3.91 0.65
N MET A 95 20.64 2.76 0.82
CA MET A 95 21.35 2.35 2.01
C MET A 95 22.81 2.04 1.70
N SER A 96 23.72 2.39 2.62
CA SER A 96 25.11 1.95 2.61
C SER A 96 25.23 0.53 3.17
N GLU A 97 26.44 -0.04 3.07
CA GLU A 97 26.78 -1.34 3.67
C GLU A 97 26.54 -1.35 5.19
N ASP A 98 26.83 -0.24 5.88
CA ASP A 98 26.55 -0.03 7.31
C ASP A 98 25.06 0.20 7.65
N ARG A 99 24.14 -0.03 6.71
CA ARG A 99 22.69 0.22 6.85
C ARG A 99 22.35 1.66 7.22
N LYS A 100 23.14 2.64 6.77
CA LYS A 100 22.84 4.07 6.91
C LYS A 100 22.33 4.64 5.58
N PRO A 101 21.48 5.69 5.60
CA PRO A 101 21.04 6.33 4.36
C PRO A 101 22.23 6.83 3.52
N LYS A 102 22.30 6.40 2.25
CA LYS A 102 23.35 6.77 1.28
C LYS A 102 22.83 7.84 0.33
N ARG A 103 23.69 8.81 -0.03
CA ARG A 103 23.32 9.88 -0.97
C ARG A 103 23.07 9.29 -2.36
N VAL A 104 22.00 9.74 -3.03
CA VAL A 104 21.63 9.31 -4.39
C VAL A 104 21.94 10.37 -5.45
N PRO A 105 22.13 9.97 -6.73
CA PRO A 105 22.21 10.91 -7.84
C PRO A 105 20.98 11.80 -7.93
N LYS A 106 21.16 13.06 -8.32
CA LYS A 106 20.06 14.02 -8.44
C LYS A 106 19.30 13.84 -9.75
N TYR A 107 17.99 13.65 -9.65
CA TYR A 107 17.09 13.67 -10.80
C TYR A 107 16.85 15.11 -11.25
N GLN A 108 17.04 15.36 -12.55
CA GLN A 108 16.75 16.63 -13.21
C GLN A 108 15.73 16.36 -14.34
N PRO A 109 14.47 16.79 -14.19
CA PRO A 109 13.47 16.59 -15.24
C PRO A 109 13.83 17.42 -16.47
N GLN A 110 13.82 16.80 -17.65
CA GLN A 110 14.21 17.43 -18.91
C GLN A 110 12.99 17.85 -19.73
N THR A 111 11.99 16.99 -19.80
CA THR A 111 10.76 17.23 -20.55
C THR A 111 9.68 17.92 -19.70
N ASP A 112 8.71 18.55 -20.36
CA ASP A 112 7.60 19.20 -19.65
C ASP A 112 6.73 18.20 -18.88
N GLU A 113 6.60 16.97 -19.40
CA GLU A 113 5.91 15.90 -18.69
C GLU A 113 6.67 15.46 -17.44
N GLU A 114 7.99 15.34 -17.49
CA GLU A 114 8.81 15.04 -16.32
C GLU A 114 8.73 16.16 -15.26
N LYS A 115 8.76 17.42 -15.67
CA LYS A 115 8.62 18.57 -14.76
C LYS A 115 7.25 18.54 -14.06
N ARG A 116 6.17 18.34 -14.83
CA ARG A 116 4.80 18.20 -14.29
C ARG A 116 4.71 17.08 -13.26
N VAL A 117 5.31 15.92 -13.56
CA VAL A 117 5.25 14.75 -12.66
C VAL A 117 6.08 14.99 -11.41
N ALA A 118 7.25 15.64 -11.53
CA ALA A 118 8.07 16.05 -10.39
C ALA A 118 7.30 17.01 -9.47
N GLU A 119 6.63 18.02 -10.02
CA GLU A 119 5.76 18.94 -9.28
C GLU A 119 4.61 18.21 -8.58
N ALA A 120 3.95 17.27 -9.26
CA ALA A 120 2.89 16.45 -8.68
C ALA A 120 3.41 15.55 -7.53
N ALA A 121 4.62 14.99 -7.66
CA ALA A 121 5.22 14.21 -6.59
C ALA A 121 5.59 15.09 -5.38
N LEU A 122 6.06 16.31 -5.62
CA LEU A 122 6.39 17.29 -4.58
C LEU A 122 5.16 17.85 -3.87
N SER A 123 4.04 18.05 -4.56
CA SER A 123 2.80 18.52 -3.95
C SER A 123 2.24 17.55 -2.89
N ARG A 124 2.64 16.28 -2.92
CA ARG A 124 2.25 15.24 -1.94
C ARG A 124 3.12 15.24 -0.68
N VAL A 125 4.21 16.00 -0.62
CA VAL A 125 5.14 15.97 0.52
C VAL A 125 4.47 16.43 1.80
N GLN A 126 3.73 17.54 1.76
CA GLN A 126 3.03 18.06 2.94
C GLN A 126 1.91 17.12 3.39
N LEU A 127 1.09 16.64 2.46
CA LEU A 127 0.06 15.63 2.72
C LEU A 127 0.63 14.38 3.40
N ARG A 128 1.74 13.85 2.89
CA ARG A 128 2.42 12.69 3.47
C ARG A 128 2.87 12.96 4.90
N LYS A 129 3.49 14.12 5.15
CA LYS A 129 3.91 14.51 6.51
C LYS A 129 2.72 14.62 7.45
N ALA A 130 1.64 15.28 7.02
CA ALA A 130 0.42 15.41 7.82
C ALA A 130 -0.22 14.06 8.14
N ILE A 131 -0.31 13.15 7.17
CA ILE A 131 -0.79 11.78 7.40
C ILE A 131 0.13 11.02 8.37
N GLU A 132 1.45 11.13 8.20
CA GLU A 132 2.42 10.47 9.07
C GLU A 132 2.30 10.96 10.52
N GLU A 133 2.27 12.28 10.74
CA GLU A 133 2.08 12.88 12.06
C GLU A 133 0.75 12.49 12.68
N GLU A 134 -0.34 12.48 11.90
CA GLU A 134 -1.67 12.14 12.40
C GLU A 134 -1.77 10.67 12.79
N MET A 135 -1.15 9.77 12.02
CA MET A 135 -1.13 8.34 12.34
C MET A 135 -0.32 8.03 13.60
N LEU A 136 0.77 8.77 13.86
CA LEU A 136 1.60 8.60 15.07
C LEU A 136 0.90 9.00 16.36
N LYS A 137 -0.19 9.78 16.30
CA LYS A 137 -0.96 10.21 17.48
C LYS A 137 -1.82 9.11 18.09
N GLN A 138 -2.10 8.04 17.34
CA GLN A 138 -3.05 7.03 17.78
C GLN A 138 -2.36 5.87 18.49
N VAL A 139 -2.95 5.49 19.62
CA VAL A 139 -2.64 4.25 20.33
C VAL A 139 -3.78 3.27 20.09
N TYR A 140 -3.50 1.97 20.13
CA TYR A 140 -4.49 0.91 20.01
C TYR A 140 -4.45 0.10 21.30
N SER A 141 -5.62 -0.20 21.85
CA SER A 141 -5.85 -1.07 22.98
C SER A 141 -6.81 -2.21 22.60
N ASP A 142 -7.03 -3.10 23.55
CA ASP A 142 -7.94 -4.24 23.40
C ASP A 142 -9.39 -3.90 23.82
N ASP A 143 -9.65 -2.66 24.29
CA ASP A 143 -10.99 -2.17 24.64
C ASP A 143 -11.77 -1.71 23.39
N SER A 144 -12.00 -2.65 22.48
CA SER A 144 -12.64 -2.41 21.20
C SER A 144 -13.73 -3.44 20.92
N THR A 145 -14.85 -2.99 20.37
CA THR A 145 -15.89 -3.88 19.83
C THR A 145 -15.80 -4.01 18.31
N ALA A 146 -14.79 -3.37 17.71
CA ALA A 146 -14.57 -3.43 16.28
C ALA A 146 -14.23 -4.85 15.81
N PRO A 147 -14.70 -5.25 14.62
CA PRO A 147 -14.17 -6.42 13.94
C PRO A 147 -12.66 -6.32 13.80
N GLN A 148 -11.96 -7.35 14.28
CA GLN A 148 -10.51 -7.44 14.29
C GLN A 148 -10.09 -8.84 13.87
N LEU A 149 -9.00 -8.92 13.12
CA LEU A 149 -8.39 -10.17 12.71
C LEU A 149 -6.87 -10.04 12.80
N THR A 150 -6.24 -11.03 13.44
CA THR A 150 -4.79 -11.06 13.64
C THR A 150 -4.20 -12.32 13.01
N ASN A 151 -3.32 -12.14 12.02
CA ASN A 151 -2.52 -13.22 11.46
C ASN A 151 -1.17 -13.28 12.18
N ARG A 152 -0.70 -14.49 12.53
CA ARG A 152 0.64 -14.71 13.08
C ARG A 152 1.36 -15.83 12.33
N PHE A 153 2.59 -15.56 11.93
CA PHE A 153 3.44 -16.52 11.22
C PHE A 153 4.92 -16.13 11.32
N LEU A 154 5.81 -17.06 11.01
CA LEU A 154 7.24 -16.78 10.88
C LEU A 154 7.55 -16.30 9.45
N ALA A 155 8.34 -15.24 9.32
CA ALA A 155 8.84 -14.78 8.02
C ALA A 155 9.75 -15.84 7.39
N LYS A 156 9.43 -16.31 6.18
CA LYS A 156 10.11 -17.43 5.54
C LYS A 156 11.28 -16.95 4.67
N PRO A 157 12.28 -17.81 4.42
CA PRO A 157 13.39 -17.48 3.51
C PRO A 157 12.96 -17.11 2.09
N THR A 158 11.79 -17.54 1.63
CA THR A 158 11.24 -17.20 0.30
C THR A 158 10.79 -15.74 0.18
N ASP A 159 10.66 -15.03 1.30
CA ASP A 159 10.01 -13.72 1.38
C ASP A 159 11.03 -12.56 1.30
N VAL A 160 12.27 -12.88 0.91
CA VAL A 160 13.48 -12.12 1.21
C VAL A 160 14.01 -11.38 0.00
N ASN A 161 14.56 -10.19 0.24
CA ASN A 161 15.36 -9.44 -0.72
C ASN A 161 16.87 -9.69 -0.53
N TRP A 162 17.70 -9.26 -1.48
CA TRP A 162 19.17 -9.46 -1.43
C TRP A 162 19.86 -8.89 -0.17
N GLY A 163 19.19 -8.00 0.58
CA GLY A 163 19.68 -7.42 1.83
C GLY A 163 19.33 -8.20 3.10
N GLY A 164 18.71 -9.39 2.97
CA GLY A 164 18.35 -10.26 4.09
C GLY A 164 17.10 -9.81 4.86
N ASN A 165 16.34 -8.86 4.33
CA ASN A 165 15.07 -8.39 4.89
C ASN A 165 13.90 -8.88 4.04
N VAL A 166 12.72 -8.94 4.63
CA VAL A 166 11.47 -9.14 3.90
C VAL A 166 11.27 -8.00 2.90
N HIS A 167 10.82 -8.33 1.68
CA HIS A 167 10.51 -7.33 0.66
C HIS A 167 9.29 -6.48 1.08
N GLY A 168 9.30 -5.17 0.80
CA GLY A 168 8.19 -4.29 1.18
C GLY A 168 6.88 -4.75 0.57
N GLY A 169 6.93 -5.24 -0.66
CA GLY A 169 5.82 -5.86 -1.39
C GLY A 169 5.20 -7.05 -0.67
N THR A 170 6.01 -7.95 -0.15
CA THR A 170 5.54 -9.14 0.59
C THR A 170 4.85 -8.75 1.89
N ALA A 171 5.40 -7.78 2.63
CA ALA A 171 4.75 -7.26 3.82
C ALA A 171 3.40 -6.58 3.51
N MET A 172 3.29 -5.88 2.38
CA MET A 172 2.04 -5.29 1.92
C MET A 172 1.00 -6.34 1.49
N GLU A 173 1.44 -7.46 0.93
CA GLU A 173 0.55 -8.59 0.62
C GLU A 173 -0.06 -9.17 1.91
N TRP A 174 0.74 -9.41 2.95
CA TRP A 174 0.24 -9.89 4.24
C TRP A 174 -0.74 -8.90 4.91
N ILE A 175 -0.46 -7.61 4.79
CA ILE A 175 -1.33 -6.54 5.28
C ILE A 175 -2.70 -6.57 4.58
N ASP A 176 -2.72 -6.68 3.25
CA ASP A 176 -3.96 -6.76 2.46
C ASP A 176 -4.73 -8.06 2.74
N GLU A 177 -4.04 -9.18 2.92
CA GLU A 177 -4.66 -10.46 3.29
C GLU A 177 -5.40 -10.38 4.62
N ALA A 178 -4.76 -9.81 5.65
CA ALA A 178 -5.38 -9.64 6.97
C ALA A 178 -6.60 -8.69 6.91
N ALA A 179 -6.48 -7.57 6.18
CA ALA A 179 -7.59 -6.63 6.02
C ALA A 179 -8.75 -7.17 5.19
N THR A 180 -8.45 -7.93 4.14
CA THR A 180 -9.44 -8.67 3.34
C THR A 180 -10.17 -9.68 4.23
N ALA A 181 -9.45 -10.50 4.98
CA ALA A 181 -10.07 -11.48 5.86
C ALA A 181 -10.96 -10.83 6.94
N CYS A 182 -10.49 -9.73 7.55
CA CYS A 182 -11.26 -8.95 8.53
C CYS A 182 -12.59 -8.43 7.94
N THR A 183 -12.54 -7.85 6.73
CA THR A 183 -13.74 -7.28 6.09
C THR A 183 -14.68 -8.34 5.54
N MET A 184 -14.17 -9.46 5.04
CA MET A 184 -14.98 -10.61 4.64
C MET A 184 -15.69 -11.24 5.85
N GLN A 185 -14.99 -11.39 6.98
CA GLN A 185 -15.60 -11.88 8.21
C GLN A 185 -16.73 -10.95 8.70
N TRP A 186 -16.51 -9.64 8.63
CA TRP A 186 -17.53 -8.67 9.04
C TRP A 186 -18.78 -8.71 8.16
N THR A 187 -18.59 -8.78 6.84
CA THR A 187 -19.68 -8.67 5.87
C THR A 187 -20.37 -9.99 5.58
N GLY A 188 -19.66 -11.12 5.68
CA GLY A 188 -20.09 -12.40 5.12
C GLY A 188 -19.96 -12.48 3.60
N GLU A 189 -19.41 -11.45 2.96
CA GLU A 189 -19.35 -11.29 1.51
C GLU A 189 -17.90 -11.24 1.01
N ARG A 190 -17.72 -11.28 -0.30
CA ARG A 190 -16.42 -10.97 -0.92
C ARG A 190 -16.15 -9.48 -0.77
N THR A 191 -14.90 -9.13 -0.51
CA THR A 191 -14.47 -7.73 -0.42
C THR A 191 -13.28 -7.47 -1.32
N VAL A 192 -13.23 -6.25 -1.86
CA VAL A 192 -12.14 -5.79 -2.74
C VAL A 192 -11.57 -4.49 -2.21
N ALA A 193 -10.24 -4.38 -2.21
CA ALA A 193 -9.57 -3.14 -1.88
C ALA A 193 -9.80 -2.11 -2.99
N VAL A 194 -10.35 -0.95 -2.64
CA VAL A 194 -10.53 0.19 -3.55
C VAL A 194 -9.52 1.30 -3.29
N TYR A 195 -8.90 1.28 -2.11
CA TYR A 195 -7.85 2.21 -1.73
C TYR A 195 -6.84 1.56 -0.79
N ALA A 196 -5.57 1.87 -1.00
CA ALA A 196 -4.48 1.60 -0.07
C ALA A 196 -3.62 2.85 0.09
N GLY A 197 -3.27 3.22 1.32
CA GLY A 197 -2.39 4.35 1.52
C GLY A 197 -2.01 4.60 2.97
N GLY A 198 -1.11 5.58 3.15
CA GLY A 198 -0.48 5.75 4.46
C GLY A 198 0.27 4.47 4.86
N ILE A 199 0.91 3.79 3.90
CA ILE A 199 1.74 2.63 4.22
C ILE A 199 3.13 3.16 4.53
N ARG A 200 3.57 2.97 5.76
CA ARG A 200 4.85 3.47 6.26
C ARG A 200 5.65 2.35 6.89
N PHE A 201 6.89 2.23 6.46
CA PHE A 201 7.86 1.29 6.99
C PHE A 201 8.72 2.03 8.02
N TYR A 202 8.58 1.64 9.28
CA TYR A 202 9.34 2.21 10.39
C TYR A 202 10.61 1.40 10.67
N ARG A 203 10.52 0.08 10.51
CA ARG A 203 11.59 -0.86 10.86
C ARG A 203 11.62 -1.99 9.83
N PRO A 204 12.81 -2.58 9.55
CA PRO A 204 12.90 -3.78 8.73
C PRO A 204 12.25 -4.97 9.42
N VAL A 205 11.70 -5.87 8.63
CA VAL A 205 11.25 -7.21 9.04
C VAL A 205 12.30 -8.20 8.54
N HIS A 206 12.79 -9.08 9.41
CA HIS A 206 13.85 -10.04 9.10
C HIS A 206 13.30 -11.47 8.98
N ILE A 207 14.09 -12.34 8.35
CA ILE A 207 13.79 -13.78 8.30
C ILE A 207 13.74 -14.34 9.72
N GLY A 208 12.76 -15.20 9.96
CA GLY A 208 12.60 -15.84 11.26
C GLY A 208 11.96 -14.93 12.31
N ASP A 209 11.71 -13.65 12.01
CA ASP A 209 10.87 -12.81 12.87
C ASP A 209 9.48 -13.44 12.96
N LEU A 210 8.92 -13.42 14.17
CA LEU A 210 7.50 -13.60 14.37
C LEU A 210 6.80 -12.35 13.85
N VAL A 211 6.02 -12.53 12.78
CA VAL A 211 5.20 -11.47 12.20
C VAL A 211 3.79 -11.59 12.77
N GLU A 212 3.25 -10.46 13.22
CA GLU A 212 1.86 -10.29 13.61
C GLU A 212 1.24 -9.18 12.76
N VAL A 213 0.20 -9.52 12.00
CA VAL A 213 -0.55 -8.55 11.19
C VAL A 213 -1.93 -8.40 11.80
N ASP A 214 -2.17 -7.25 12.41
CA ASP A 214 -3.41 -6.92 13.09
C ASP A 214 -4.24 -5.95 12.26
N ALA A 215 -5.38 -6.41 11.74
CA ALA A 215 -6.30 -5.63 10.93
C ALA A 215 -7.59 -5.36 11.70
N ARG A 216 -7.97 -4.08 11.81
CA ARG A 216 -9.16 -3.63 12.55
C ARG A 216 -10.04 -2.74 11.69
N LEU A 217 -11.33 -3.06 11.61
CA LEU A 217 -12.33 -2.19 10.98
C LEU A 217 -12.52 -0.95 11.88
N VAL A 218 -12.33 0.24 11.34
CA VAL A 218 -12.42 1.49 12.13
C VAL A 218 -13.60 2.37 11.75
N ARG A 219 -14.15 2.21 10.54
CA ARG A 219 -15.28 3.00 10.06
C ARG A 219 -16.00 2.31 8.91
N THR A 220 -17.31 2.52 8.82
CA THR A 220 -18.11 2.15 7.65
C THR A 220 -18.82 3.38 7.10
N ASP A 221 -18.73 3.59 5.79
CA ASP A 221 -19.59 4.52 5.06
C ASP A 221 -20.75 3.75 4.40
N GLN A 222 -21.48 4.37 3.48
CA GLN A 222 -22.62 3.73 2.80
C GLN A 222 -22.22 2.43 2.06
N ARG A 223 -21.07 2.43 1.38
CA ARG A 223 -20.59 1.28 0.57
C ARG A 223 -19.19 0.80 0.92
N SER A 224 -18.46 1.55 1.74
CA SER A 224 -17.04 1.28 2.01
C SER A 224 -16.75 1.02 3.48
N MET A 225 -15.68 0.28 3.71
CA MET A 225 -15.16 -0.11 5.02
C MET A 225 -13.72 0.34 5.12
N SER A 226 -13.41 1.18 6.11
CA SER A 226 -12.04 1.61 6.39
C SER A 226 -11.42 0.68 7.41
N VAL A 227 -10.23 0.17 7.10
CA VAL A 227 -9.46 -0.76 7.94
C VAL A 227 -8.11 -0.13 8.24
N MET A 228 -7.70 -0.18 9.50
CA MET A 228 -6.34 0.13 9.91
C MET A 228 -5.60 -1.18 10.17
N VAL A 229 -4.36 -1.26 9.71
CA VAL A 229 -3.54 -2.45 9.84
C VAL A 229 -2.20 -2.10 10.47
N HIS A 230 -1.79 -2.87 11.47
CA HIS A 230 -0.45 -2.81 12.07
C HIS A 230 0.25 -4.13 11.80
N LEU A 231 1.44 -4.05 11.22
CA LEU A 231 2.36 -5.18 11.18
C LEU A 231 3.42 -4.97 12.25
N ARG A 232 3.50 -5.91 13.17
CA ARG A 232 4.54 -6.03 14.18
C ARG A 232 5.46 -7.18 13.82
N ALA A 233 6.75 -7.02 14.10
CA ALA A 233 7.74 -8.06 13.82
C ALA A 233 8.92 -7.99 14.78
N GLY A 234 9.43 -9.15 15.19
CA GLY A 234 10.58 -9.26 16.08
C GLY A 234 10.93 -10.71 16.40
N ASP A 235 11.91 -10.89 17.28
CA ASP A 235 12.40 -12.22 17.65
C ASP A 235 11.30 -13.06 18.31
N PRO A 236 10.97 -14.26 17.78
CA PRO A 236 9.94 -15.13 18.37
C PRO A 236 10.23 -15.53 19.83
N ARG A 237 11.50 -15.47 20.27
CA ARG A 237 11.93 -15.82 21.62
C ARG A 237 11.60 -14.74 22.67
N GLU A 238 11.35 -13.50 22.24
CA GLU A 238 11.00 -12.38 23.13
C GLU A 238 9.51 -12.35 23.50
N GLY A 239 8.70 -13.22 22.87
CA GLY A 239 7.27 -13.34 23.12
C GLY A 239 6.42 -12.34 22.32
N LYS A 240 5.15 -12.68 22.13
CA LYS A 240 4.21 -11.91 21.28
C LYS A 240 3.98 -10.46 21.75
N ASP A 241 4.09 -10.20 23.05
CA ASP A 241 3.75 -8.90 23.64
C ASP A 241 4.89 -7.86 23.45
N ASN A 242 6.07 -8.32 22.99
CA ASN A 242 7.26 -7.48 22.78
C ASN A 242 7.54 -7.18 21.30
N LEU A 243 6.59 -7.47 20.40
CA LEU A 243 6.77 -7.20 18.97
C LEU A 243 6.60 -5.70 18.66
N PRO A 244 7.66 -4.99 18.22
CA PRO A 244 7.53 -3.60 17.82
C PRO A 244 6.74 -3.46 16.52
N VAL A 245 6.03 -2.34 16.37
CA VAL A 245 5.37 -1.98 15.10
C VAL A 245 6.45 -1.72 14.05
N ALA A 246 6.40 -2.47 12.96
CA ALA A 246 7.27 -2.33 11.80
C ALA A 246 6.60 -1.53 10.69
N ILE A 247 5.30 -1.75 10.45
CA ILE A 247 4.53 -1.09 9.38
C ILE A 247 3.15 -0.70 9.90
N HIS A 248 2.66 0.48 9.48
CA HIS A 248 1.24 0.80 9.55
C HIS A 248 0.63 0.89 8.15
N ALA A 249 -0.68 0.73 8.03
CA ALA A 249 -1.38 0.97 6.78
C ALA A 249 -2.86 1.31 6.99
N SER A 250 -3.42 2.04 6.02
CA SER A 250 -4.84 2.35 5.95
C SER A 250 -5.40 1.87 4.62
N PHE A 251 -6.43 1.05 4.68
CA PHE A 251 -7.11 0.49 3.51
C PHE A 251 -8.59 0.85 3.51
N THR A 252 -9.18 0.88 2.32
CA THR A 252 -10.63 0.95 2.14
C THR A 252 -11.08 -0.18 1.25
N TYR A 253 -12.10 -0.90 1.72
CA TYR A 253 -12.70 -2.04 1.03
C TYR A 253 -14.15 -1.76 0.68
N VAL A 254 -14.63 -2.44 -0.36
CA VAL A 254 -16.05 -2.49 -0.73
C VAL A 254 -16.45 -3.96 -0.82
N ALA A 255 -17.64 -4.30 -0.31
CA ALA A 255 -18.21 -5.63 -0.48
C ALA A 255 -18.82 -5.78 -1.87
N THR A 256 -18.73 -6.95 -2.46
CA THR A 256 -19.27 -7.25 -3.80
C THR A 256 -20.09 -8.52 -3.81
N ASP A 257 -21.15 -8.55 -4.61
CA ASP A 257 -21.89 -9.78 -4.90
C ASP A 257 -21.09 -10.75 -5.79
N LEU A 258 -21.72 -11.86 -6.18
CA LEU A 258 -21.11 -12.88 -7.05
C LEU A 258 -20.79 -12.37 -8.46
N ASP A 259 -21.50 -11.35 -8.92
CA ASP A 259 -21.31 -10.71 -10.23
C ASP A 259 -20.28 -9.57 -10.18
N GLY A 260 -19.80 -9.23 -8.98
CA GLY A 260 -18.81 -8.17 -8.75
C GLY A 260 -19.42 -6.77 -8.54
N ASN A 261 -20.74 -6.66 -8.40
CA ASN A 261 -21.38 -5.37 -8.14
C ASN A 261 -21.17 -4.93 -6.69
N PRO A 262 -20.93 -3.63 -6.44
CA PRO A 262 -20.72 -3.12 -5.09
C PRO A 262 -22.00 -3.18 -4.26
N LEU A 263 -21.91 -3.77 -3.07
CA LEU A 263 -22.96 -3.86 -2.07
C LEU A 263 -22.92 -2.67 -1.09
N ASN A 264 -24.01 -2.45 -0.38
CA ASN A 264 -23.99 -1.55 0.79
C ASN A 264 -23.14 -2.19 1.89
N ALA A 265 -22.34 -1.38 2.58
CA ALA A 265 -21.52 -1.87 3.67
C ALA A 265 -22.41 -2.21 4.88
N ARG A 266 -22.14 -3.35 5.52
CA ARG A 266 -22.68 -3.63 6.86
C ARG A 266 -22.17 -2.56 7.81
N GLN A 267 -23.07 -1.84 8.47
CA GLN A 267 -22.72 -0.66 9.26
C GLN A 267 -22.12 -1.06 10.61
N PHE A 268 -20.92 -0.55 10.89
CA PHE A 268 -20.28 -0.60 12.20
C PHE A 268 -20.69 0.64 13.00
N LYS A 269 -21.09 0.43 14.26
CA LYS A 269 -21.42 1.52 15.18
C LYS A 269 -20.40 1.49 16.33
N PRO A 270 -19.50 2.48 16.44
CA PRO A 270 -18.54 2.55 17.53
C PRO A 270 -19.20 2.61 18.91
N VAL A 271 -18.83 1.68 19.79
CA VAL A 271 -19.37 1.61 21.15
C VAL A 271 -18.37 2.15 22.15
N THR A 272 -17.15 1.61 22.15
CA THR A 272 -16.11 1.96 23.12
C THR A 272 -15.52 3.34 22.83
N ASN A 273 -14.82 3.90 23.82
CA ASN A 273 -14.09 5.16 23.62
C ASN A 273 -12.98 5.01 22.57
N GLU A 274 -12.36 3.83 22.51
CA GLU A 274 -11.39 3.51 21.49
C GLU A 274 -12.01 3.49 20.09
N ASP A 275 -13.14 2.78 19.91
CA ASP A 275 -13.81 2.69 18.61
C ASP A 275 -14.16 4.09 18.07
N LYS A 276 -14.71 4.95 18.93
CA LYS A 276 -15.09 6.33 18.58
C LYS A 276 -13.87 7.17 18.19
N ARG A 277 -12.77 7.02 18.92
CA ARG A 277 -11.51 7.73 18.63
C ARG A 277 -10.92 7.26 17.30
N LEU A 278 -10.91 5.96 17.03
CA LEU A 278 -10.40 5.40 15.78
C LEU A 278 -11.28 5.77 14.58
N GLU A 279 -12.60 5.83 14.75
CA GLU A 279 -13.51 6.34 13.72
C GLU A 279 -13.26 7.82 13.41
N ALA A 280 -13.12 8.66 14.44
CA ALA A 280 -12.80 10.07 14.29
C ALA A 280 -11.45 10.27 13.59
N HIS A 281 -10.45 9.47 13.95
CA HIS A 281 -9.14 9.47 13.32
C HIS A 281 -9.20 9.06 11.84
N ALA A 282 -9.91 7.97 11.52
CA ALA A 282 -10.12 7.55 10.13
C ALA A 282 -10.81 8.64 9.30
N THR A 283 -11.75 9.37 9.91
CA THR A 283 -12.40 10.52 9.31
C THR A 283 -11.43 11.66 9.06
N LYS A 284 -10.58 12.00 10.05
CA LYS A 284 -9.56 13.02 9.92
C LYS A 284 -8.56 12.71 8.80
N LEU A 285 -8.13 11.46 8.68
CA LEU A 285 -7.26 11.03 7.57
C LEU A 285 -7.93 11.18 6.21
N ARG A 286 -9.23 10.88 6.11
CA ARG A 286 -9.99 11.11 4.86
C ARG A 286 -10.04 12.60 4.52
N GLU A 287 -10.29 13.45 5.51
CA GLU A 287 -10.33 14.91 5.33
C GLU A 287 -8.98 15.47 4.88
N LEU A 288 -7.87 15.05 5.52
CA LEU A 288 -6.53 15.41 5.09
C LEU A 288 -6.30 15.02 3.62
N ARG A 289 -6.71 13.82 3.21
CA ARG A 289 -6.57 13.40 1.80
C ARG A 289 -7.40 14.26 0.84
N ALA A 290 -8.58 14.71 1.27
CA ALA A 290 -9.46 15.58 0.47
C ALA A 290 -8.95 17.02 0.39
N GLU A 291 -8.33 17.54 1.45
CA GLU A 291 -7.82 18.91 1.55
C GLU A 291 -6.67 19.18 0.57
N TYR A 292 -5.72 18.25 0.47
CA TYR A 292 -4.48 18.51 -0.26
C TYR A 292 -4.58 18.38 -1.79
N GLN A 293 -5.73 17.95 -2.35
CA GLN A 293 -6.03 17.73 -3.78
C GLN A 293 -4.79 17.68 -4.71
N PRO A 294 -3.89 16.70 -4.51
CA PRO A 294 -2.59 16.77 -5.15
C PRO A 294 -2.75 16.57 -6.67
N HIS A 295 -1.97 17.32 -7.46
CA HIS A 295 -1.97 17.20 -8.92
C HIS A 295 -1.91 15.72 -9.35
N PRO A 296 -2.64 15.28 -10.38
CA PRO A 296 -2.55 13.90 -10.85
C PRO A 296 -1.09 13.50 -11.15
N LEU A 297 -0.63 12.35 -10.64
CA LEU A 297 0.73 11.86 -10.94
C LEU A 297 0.89 11.62 -12.44
N VAL A 298 -0.21 11.26 -13.08
CA VAL A 298 -0.29 10.81 -14.46
C VAL A 298 -1.45 11.52 -15.15
N ARG A 299 -1.33 11.74 -16.47
CA ARG A 299 -2.44 12.34 -17.21
C ARG A 299 -3.66 11.40 -17.21
N PRO A 300 -4.89 11.94 -17.24
CA PRO A 300 -6.11 11.15 -17.45
C PRO A 300 -6.02 10.34 -18.75
N LEU A 301 -6.54 9.11 -18.71
CA LEU A 301 -6.51 8.10 -19.78
C LEU A 301 -6.88 8.69 -21.15
N ARG A 302 -5.89 8.83 -22.03
CA ARG A 302 -6.11 9.00 -23.49
C ARG A 302 -5.32 8.02 -24.35
N GLU A 303 -4.46 7.19 -23.80
CA GLU A 303 -3.63 6.29 -24.59
C GLU A 303 -3.75 4.85 -24.08
N ASP A 304 -4.84 4.21 -24.50
CA ASP A 304 -4.78 2.77 -24.75
C ASP A 304 -3.67 2.56 -25.77
N TYR A 305 -2.68 1.76 -25.44
CA TYR A 305 -1.63 1.42 -26.39
C TYR A 305 -1.60 -0.09 -26.59
N LYS A 306 -1.35 -0.49 -27.84
CA LYS A 306 -1.08 -1.87 -28.20
C LYS A 306 0.42 -2.07 -28.18
N ILE A 307 0.88 -3.18 -27.59
CA ILE A 307 2.23 -3.65 -27.86
C ILE A 307 2.25 -4.06 -29.33
N THR A 308 2.93 -3.26 -30.17
CA THR A 308 3.18 -3.65 -31.55
C THR A 308 4.38 -4.58 -31.56
N SER A 309 4.26 -5.67 -32.34
CA SER A 309 5.29 -6.69 -32.55
C SER A 309 6.56 -6.14 -33.17
#